data_AF-A0A9X0DF53-F1
#
_entry.id   AF-A0A9X0DF53-F1
#
_cell.length_a   1.000
_cell.length_b   1.000
_cell.length_c   1.000
_cell.angle_alpha   90.00
_cell.angle_beta   90.00
_cell.angle_gamma   90.00
#
_symmetry.space_group_name_H-M   'P 1'
#
loop_
_entity.id
_entity.type
_entity.pdbx_description
1 polymer ?
#
loop_
_entity_poly.entity_id
_entity_poly.type
_entity_poly.pdbx_seq_one_letter_code
_entity_poly.pdbx_strand_id
1 'polypeptide(L)'
;MSKRPNLLARFSDTFTFGVELEFGIRFSKRPFTHQREIWELVRDTLIVETGLDILSEADIEKLDSELLAPNPTQKIPQSTLFNTWVVDTDPTLYFTDERKADKAYYCPIEMQSPVLKFGPEAFKEVDKMLTAIHKHFDVVVNRSCGFHVHVGKGKAGLNFTPLQHLMATVWFFEPQISELLHKSRLGMTGGYCPSLHVRSNLGVLKYEGNLLDVLLSTTEVNEVVDMFCGHAFYNFMAYHIEGLRKPHVNPVKRTIQFRQHEGTMDSETILNWI
;
A
#
# COMPACT_ATOMS: atom_id res chain seq x y z
N MET A 1 -2.85 49.55 0.67
CA MET A 1 -2.15 48.37 0.12
C MET A 1 -2.42 47.19 1.04
N SER A 2 -3.31 46.28 0.63
CA SER A 2 -3.63 45.07 1.40
C SER A 2 -2.48 44.07 1.27
N LYS A 3 -1.88 43.67 2.38
CA LYS A 3 -0.88 42.58 2.40
C LYS A 3 -1.60 41.28 2.08
N ARG A 4 -1.30 40.68 0.92
CA ARG A 4 -1.71 39.30 0.61
C ARG A 4 -1.15 38.38 1.70
N PRO A 5 -1.95 37.48 2.29
CA PRO A 5 -1.42 36.47 3.18
C PRO A 5 -0.48 35.56 2.39
N ASN A 6 0.69 35.28 2.97
CA ASN A 6 1.59 34.24 2.46
C ASN A 6 0.86 32.90 2.55
N LEU A 7 0.32 32.45 1.41
CA LEU A 7 -0.23 31.11 1.20
C LEU A 7 0.93 30.12 1.02
N LEU A 8 1.83 30.06 2.02
CA LEU A 8 2.60 28.83 2.20
C LEU A 8 1.61 27.86 2.82
N ALA A 9 1.10 26.93 2.01
CA ALA A 9 0.33 25.80 2.51
C ALA A 9 1.14 25.19 3.66
N ARG A 10 0.68 25.37 4.90
CA ARG A 10 1.21 24.61 6.02
C ARG A 10 0.71 23.19 5.81
N PHE A 11 1.50 22.39 5.11
CA PHE A 11 1.27 20.95 5.06
C PHE A 11 1.24 20.44 6.50
N SER A 12 0.23 19.63 6.80
CA SER A 12 0.08 19.04 8.14
C SER A 12 1.29 18.15 8.42
N ASP A 13 2.06 18.52 9.43
CA ASP A 13 3.20 17.76 9.97
C ASP A 13 2.75 16.50 10.74
N THR A 14 1.44 16.29 10.83
CA THR A 14 0.84 15.19 11.58
C THR A 14 0.51 13.97 10.74
N PHE A 15 0.44 14.09 9.41
CA PHE A 15 0.21 12.93 8.55
C PHE A 15 1.51 12.18 8.32
N THR A 16 1.36 10.87 8.22
CA THR A 16 2.41 9.91 7.88
C THR A 16 1.99 9.18 6.62
N PHE A 17 2.98 8.64 5.90
CA PHE A 17 2.73 7.77 4.77
C PHE A 17 3.57 6.49 4.85
N GLY A 18 3.21 5.50 4.04
CA GLY A 18 4.05 4.36 3.70
C GLY A 18 3.85 3.99 2.25
N VAL A 19 4.79 3.27 1.67
CA VAL A 19 4.71 2.78 0.29
C VAL A 19 4.73 1.27 0.24
N GLU A 20 4.03 0.71 -0.75
CA GLU A 20 4.14 -0.70 -1.12
C GLU A 20 4.56 -0.78 -2.59
N LEU A 21 5.65 -1.51 -2.84
CA LEU A 21 6.26 -1.70 -4.14
C LEU A 21 6.09 -3.15 -4.56
N GLU A 22 5.35 -3.41 -5.63
CA GLU A 22 5.19 -4.74 -6.20
C GLU A 22 6.06 -4.90 -7.45
N PHE A 23 6.90 -5.94 -7.48
CA PHE A 23 7.79 -6.19 -8.62
C PHE A 23 8.21 -7.67 -8.68
N GLY A 24 8.82 -8.05 -9.79
CA GLY A 24 9.45 -9.34 -9.98
C GLY A 24 10.96 -9.22 -9.87
N ILE A 25 11.61 -10.20 -9.24
CA ILE A 25 13.05 -10.41 -9.39
C ILE A 25 13.26 -11.57 -10.37
N ARG A 26 13.96 -11.30 -11.46
CA ARG A 26 14.32 -12.30 -12.47
C ARG A 26 15.60 -13.02 -12.09
N PHE A 27 15.56 -14.34 -12.14
CA PHE A 27 16.71 -15.22 -11.99
C PHE A 27 16.82 -16.14 -13.21
N SER A 28 18.03 -16.34 -13.73
CA SER A 28 18.26 -17.24 -14.88
C SER A 28 17.74 -18.67 -14.64
N LYS A 29 17.75 -19.11 -13.38
CA LYS A 29 17.12 -20.34 -12.89
C LYS A 29 16.63 -20.09 -11.46
N ARG A 30 15.72 -20.92 -10.98
CA ARG A 30 15.25 -20.84 -9.60
C ARG A 30 16.44 -20.96 -8.63
N PRO A 31 16.70 -19.95 -7.77
CA PRO A 31 17.91 -19.93 -6.93
C PRO A 31 17.79 -20.86 -5.72
N PHE A 32 16.58 -21.00 -5.16
CA PHE A 32 16.33 -21.78 -3.94
C PHE A 32 15.05 -22.63 -4.05
N THR A 33 14.95 -23.65 -3.21
CA THR A 33 13.78 -24.53 -3.17
C THR A 33 12.59 -23.83 -2.51
N HIS A 34 12.80 -23.08 -1.43
CA HIS A 34 11.73 -22.41 -0.69
C HIS A 34 11.73 -20.91 -0.98
N GLN A 35 10.53 -20.32 -1.02
CA GLN A 35 10.34 -18.90 -1.25
C GLN A 35 11.02 -18.05 -0.15
N ARG A 36 10.95 -18.51 1.10
CA ARG A 36 11.60 -17.84 2.26
C ARG A 36 13.09 -17.60 2.09
N GLU A 37 13.80 -18.49 1.40
CA GLU A 37 15.24 -18.35 1.17
C GLU A 37 15.52 -17.19 0.20
N ILE A 38 14.58 -16.90 -0.70
CA ILE A 38 14.65 -15.72 -1.57
C ILE A 38 14.40 -14.44 -0.75
N TRP A 39 13.44 -14.46 0.18
CA TRP A 39 13.20 -13.31 1.07
C TRP A 39 14.41 -13.02 1.95
N GLU A 40 15.03 -14.04 2.52
CA GLU A 40 16.25 -13.91 3.32
C GLU A 40 17.39 -13.31 2.48
N LEU A 41 17.59 -13.80 1.24
CA LEU A 41 18.56 -13.21 0.32
C LEU A 41 18.29 -11.72 0.06
N VAL A 42 17.04 -11.36 -0.25
CA VAL A 42 16.65 -9.97 -0.53
C VAL A 42 16.85 -9.11 0.71
N ARG A 43 16.32 -9.53 1.85
CA ARG A 43 16.44 -8.86 3.15
C ARG A 43 17.90 -8.61 3.51
N ASP A 44 18.72 -9.66 3.55
CA ASP A 44 20.10 -9.57 4.03
C ASP A 44 20.96 -8.70 3.10
N THR A 45 20.74 -8.80 1.78
CA THR A 45 21.43 -7.97 0.79
C THR A 45 21.08 -6.48 0.97
N LEU A 46 19.79 -6.17 1.15
CA LEU A 46 19.33 -4.80 1.31
C LEU A 46 19.70 -4.22 2.68
N ILE A 47 19.75 -5.03 3.75
CA ILE A 47 20.29 -4.60 5.06
C ILE A 47 21.76 -4.20 4.91
N VAL A 48 22.58 -5.01 4.23
CA VAL A 48 24.00 -4.70 4.03
C VAL A 48 24.19 -3.44 3.20
N GLU A 49 23.41 -3.26 2.14
CA GLU A 49 23.52 -2.09 1.25
C GLU A 49 23.02 -0.80 1.91
N THR A 50 21.88 -0.87 2.59
CA THR A 50 21.18 0.32 3.09
C THR A 50 21.48 0.60 4.55
N GLY A 51 21.84 -0.40 5.36
CA GLY A 51 21.88 -0.29 6.81
C GLY A 51 20.51 -0.03 7.46
N LEU A 52 19.41 -0.23 6.72
CA LEU A 52 18.05 -0.14 7.25
C LEU A 52 17.61 -1.49 7.80
N ASP A 53 16.73 -1.46 8.81
CA ASP A 53 16.10 -2.68 9.30
C ASP A 53 15.06 -3.17 8.29
N ILE A 54 15.09 -4.48 8.02
CA ILE A 54 14.16 -5.16 7.12
C ILE A 54 13.74 -6.49 7.77
N LEU A 55 12.45 -6.76 7.81
CA LEU A 55 11.87 -8.04 8.21
C LEU A 55 11.32 -8.76 6.98
N SER A 56 11.37 -10.07 6.98
CA SER A 56 10.61 -10.91 6.04
C SER A 56 9.27 -11.33 6.63
N GLU A 57 8.31 -11.74 5.79
CA GLU A 57 7.07 -12.37 6.25
C GLU A 57 7.35 -13.54 7.22
N ALA A 58 8.36 -14.36 6.91
CA ALA A 58 8.79 -15.45 7.78
C ALA A 58 9.27 -15.00 9.18
N ASP A 59 9.91 -13.81 9.27
CA ASP A 59 10.28 -13.24 10.57
C ASP A 59 9.02 -12.90 11.37
N ILE A 60 8.03 -12.28 10.72
CA ILE A 60 6.75 -11.91 11.32
C ILE A 60 5.97 -13.16 11.77
N GLU A 61 5.84 -14.18 10.91
CA GLU A 61 5.15 -15.44 11.21
C GLU A 61 5.78 -16.20 12.37
N LYS A 62 7.12 -16.31 12.38
CA LYS A 62 7.84 -17.00 13.45
C LYS A 62 7.57 -16.33 14.80
N LEU A 63 7.60 -15.01 14.83
CA LEU A 63 7.31 -14.21 16.01
C LEU A 63 5.82 -14.32 16.44
N ASP A 64 4.87 -14.38 15.49
CA ASP A 64 3.45 -14.62 15.77
C ASP A 64 3.17 -16.05 16.30
N SER A 65 3.92 -17.05 15.84
CA SER A 65 3.80 -18.42 16.34
C SER A 65 4.32 -18.56 17.78
N GLU A 66 5.39 -17.84 18.13
CA GLU A 66 5.92 -17.74 19.50
C GLU A 66 4.94 -17.00 20.45
N LEU A 67 4.02 -16.20 19.90
CA LEU A 67 2.96 -15.51 20.64
C LEU A 67 1.75 -16.37 20.98
N LEU A 68 1.49 -17.42 20.20
CA LEU A 68 0.45 -18.41 20.49
C LEU A 68 0.92 -19.48 21.49
N ALA A 69 2.20 -19.46 21.87
CA ALA A 69 2.74 -20.34 22.90
C ALA A 69 2.10 -20.03 24.28
N PRO A 70 1.94 -21.04 25.16
CA PRO A 70 1.23 -20.91 26.43
C PRO A 70 1.85 -19.89 27.42
N ASN A 71 3.10 -19.45 27.17
CA ASN A 71 3.76 -18.35 27.88
C ASN A 71 4.40 -17.39 26.84
N PRO A 72 3.66 -16.38 26.33
CA PRO A 72 4.17 -15.48 25.31
C PRO A 72 5.19 -14.52 25.92
N THR A 73 6.47 -14.67 25.53
CA THR A 73 7.57 -13.82 26.03
C THR A 73 7.83 -12.59 25.18
N GLN A 74 7.38 -12.52 23.92
CA GLN A 74 7.69 -11.40 23.03
C GLN A 74 6.57 -11.13 22.02
N LYS A 75 5.77 -10.06 22.23
CA LYS A 75 5.09 -9.41 21.09
C LYS A 75 6.15 -8.61 20.36
N ILE A 76 6.22 -8.70 19.03
CA ILE A 76 6.92 -7.66 18.27
C ILE A 76 6.32 -6.34 18.73
N PRO A 77 7.12 -5.45 19.34
CA PRO A 77 6.59 -4.16 19.73
C PRO A 77 6.00 -3.53 18.49
N GLN A 78 4.75 -3.06 18.55
CA GLN A 78 4.13 -2.35 17.43
C GLN A 78 5.07 -1.27 16.88
N SER A 79 5.88 -0.63 17.72
CA SER A 79 6.92 0.30 17.31
C SER A 79 7.94 -0.27 16.32
N THR A 80 8.32 -1.55 16.43
CA THR A 80 9.23 -2.20 15.48
C THR A 80 8.59 -2.31 14.10
N LEU A 81 7.36 -2.83 14.02
CA LEU A 81 6.63 -2.90 12.73
C LEU A 81 6.37 -1.53 12.10
N PHE A 82 6.31 -0.46 12.90
CA PHE A 82 6.20 0.91 12.38
C PHE A 82 7.49 1.47 11.80
N ASN A 83 8.65 0.91 12.16
CA ASN A 83 9.96 1.49 11.91
C ASN A 83 10.83 0.60 11.00
N THR A 84 10.29 -0.49 10.47
CA THR A 84 11.04 -1.48 9.72
C THR A 84 10.40 -1.71 8.35
N TRP A 85 11.23 -1.86 7.32
CA TRP A 85 10.78 -2.31 6.02
C TRP A 85 10.36 -3.78 6.10
N VAL A 86 9.43 -4.19 5.24
CA VAL A 86 8.99 -5.58 5.16
C VAL A 86 9.15 -6.09 3.73
N VAL A 87 9.75 -7.26 3.57
CA VAL A 87 9.78 -8.03 2.32
C VAL A 87 8.81 -9.20 2.41
N ASP A 88 7.95 -9.32 1.41
CA ASP A 88 6.91 -10.33 1.33
C ASP A 88 6.73 -10.83 -0.13
N THR A 89 5.86 -11.82 -0.33
CA THR A 89 5.33 -12.20 -1.64
C THR A 89 3.89 -11.72 -1.77
N ASP A 90 3.62 -10.93 -2.81
CA ASP A 90 2.24 -10.73 -3.26
C ASP A 90 1.82 -11.87 -4.22
N PRO A 91 0.88 -12.74 -3.81
CA PRO A 91 0.40 -13.86 -4.64
C PRO A 91 -0.44 -13.41 -5.84
N THR A 92 -0.83 -12.13 -5.89
CA THR A 92 -1.60 -11.55 -6.99
C THR A 92 -0.72 -11.19 -8.19
N LEU A 93 0.59 -11.14 -8.01
CA LEU A 93 1.58 -10.89 -9.06
C LEU A 93 1.80 -12.11 -9.94
N TYR A 94 1.88 -11.89 -11.26
CA TYR A 94 2.10 -12.95 -12.23
C TYR A 94 3.02 -12.51 -13.36
N PHE A 95 3.97 -13.39 -13.70
CA PHE A 95 4.99 -13.17 -14.74
C PHE A 95 4.90 -14.25 -15.83
N THR A 96 3.68 -14.64 -16.19
CA THR A 96 3.43 -15.77 -17.10
C THR A 96 3.96 -15.52 -18.51
N ASP A 97 3.81 -14.29 -19.01
CA ASP A 97 4.23 -13.95 -20.37
C ASP A 97 5.75 -13.82 -20.45
N GLU A 98 6.37 -13.26 -19.41
CA GLU A 98 7.81 -13.14 -19.24
C GLU A 98 8.47 -14.52 -19.11
N ARG A 99 7.92 -15.41 -18.27
CA ARG A 99 8.37 -16.80 -18.13
C ARG A 99 8.32 -17.58 -19.45
N LYS A 100 7.34 -17.31 -20.31
CA LYS A 100 7.27 -17.95 -21.64
C LYS A 100 8.34 -17.42 -22.58
N ALA A 101 8.72 -16.14 -22.46
CA ALA A 101 9.64 -15.48 -23.36
C ALA A 101 11.09 -15.94 -23.17
N ASP A 102 11.58 -16.01 -21.92
CA ASP A 102 12.99 -16.31 -21.63
C ASP A 102 13.24 -17.55 -20.76
N LYS A 103 12.18 -18.24 -20.33
CA LYS A 103 12.23 -19.42 -19.43
C LYS A 103 12.97 -19.15 -18.11
N ALA A 104 13.14 -17.89 -17.72
CA ALA A 104 13.71 -17.52 -16.44
C ALA A 104 12.72 -17.79 -15.30
N TYR A 105 13.25 -17.82 -14.08
CA TYR A 105 12.45 -17.85 -12.87
C TYR A 105 12.17 -16.42 -12.41
N TYR A 106 10.90 -16.12 -12.12
CA TYR A 106 10.47 -14.81 -11.65
C TYR A 106 9.88 -14.95 -10.27
N CYS A 107 10.50 -14.28 -9.31
CA CYS A 107 10.06 -14.23 -7.93
C CYS A 107 9.20 -12.97 -7.72
N PRO A 108 7.90 -13.10 -7.47
CA PRO A 108 7.07 -11.98 -7.06
C PRO A 108 7.50 -11.48 -5.68
N ILE A 109 7.67 -10.17 -5.54
CA ILE A 109 8.08 -9.50 -4.32
C ILE A 109 7.16 -8.30 -4.07
N GLU A 110 6.73 -8.16 -2.84
CA GLU A 110 6.17 -6.92 -2.30
C GLU A 110 7.13 -6.35 -1.24
N MET A 111 7.50 -5.09 -1.38
CA MET A 111 8.30 -4.36 -0.39
C MET A 111 7.45 -3.25 0.24
N GLN A 112 7.29 -3.28 1.55
CA GLN A 112 6.52 -2.28 2.30
C GLN A 112 7.46 -1.41 3.14
N SER A 113 7.29 -0.09 3.09
CA SER A 113 8.08 0.83 3.90
C SER A 113 7.62 0.87 5.36
N PRO A 114 8.47 1.39 6.28
CA PRO A 114 8.00 1.84 7.57
C PRO A 114 7.00 3.01 7.45
N VAL A 115 6.47 3.44 8.58
CA VAL A 115 5.64 4.63 8.70
C VAL A 115 6.51 5.87 8.68
N LEU A 116 6.53 6.55 7.53
CA LEU A 116 7.36 7.70 7.25
C LEU A 116 6.60 9.01 7.52
N LYS A 117 7.33 10.04 7.96
CA LYS A 117 6.81 11.41 7.99
C LYS A 117 7.05 12.07 6.65
N PHE A 118 6.05 12.75 6.11
CA PHE A 118 6.19 13.46 4.85
C PHE A 118 7.32 14.50 4.91
N GLY A 119 8.29 14.39 4.00
CA GLY A 119 9.41 15.31 3.91
C GLY A 119 10.68 14.71 3.28
N PRO A 120 11.73 15.52 3.10
CA PRO A 120 12.93 15.13 2.35
C PRO A 120 13.65 13.89 2.88
N GLU A 121 13.67 13.67 4.19
CA GLU A 121 14.34 12.50 4.77
C GLU A 121 13.61 11.20 4.43
N ALA A 122 12.28 11.21 4.39
CA ALA A 122 11.51 10.06 3.95
C ALA A 122 11.74 9.75 2.46
N PHE A 123 11.82 10.78 1.63
CA PHE A 123 12.11 10.61 0.20
C PHE A 123 13.52 10.04 -0.04
N LYS A 124 14.52 10.50 0.71
CA LYS A 124 15.87 9.91 0.67
C LYS A 124 15.87 8.44 1.11
N GLU A 125 15.07 8.07 2.10
CA GLU A 125 14.99 6.67 2.54
C GLU A 125 14.36 5.77 1.46
N VAL A 126 13.26 6.20 0.84
CA VAL A 126 12.62 5.48 -0.27
C VAL A 126 13.57 5.37 -1.46
N ASP A 127 14.21 6.46 -1.87
CA ASP A 127 15.19 6.48 -2.96
C ASP A 127 16.38 5.55 -2.69
N LYS A 128 16.88 5.55 -1.45
CA LYS A 128 17.96 4.66 -1.02
C LYS A 128 17.57 3.20 -1.13
N MET A 129 16.34 2.84 -0.75
CA MET A 129 15.83 1.47 -0.89
C MET A 129 15.70 1.07 -2.35
N LEU A 130 15.10 1.91 -3.20
CA LEU A 130 14.96 1.67 -4.65
C LEU A 130 16.32 1.51 -5.33
N THR A 131 17.27 2.38 -5.00
CA THR A 131 18.65 2.32 -5.51
C THR A 131 19.32 1.00 -5.13
N ALA A 132 19.17 0.57 -3.87
CA ALA A 132 19.71 -0.70 -3.42
C ALA A 132 19.09 -1.90 -4.14
N ILE A 133 17.77 -1.89 -4.35
CA ILE A 133 17.06 -2.94 -5.08
C ILE A 133 17.59 -3.05 -6.53
N HIS A 134 17.67 -1.93 -7.26
CA HIS A 134 18.18 -1.93 -8.65
C HIS A 134 19.65 -2.30 -8.75
N LYS A 135 20.45 -1.97 -7.74
CA LYS A 135 21.88 -2.30 -7.73
C LYS A 135 22.13 -3.80 -7.64
N HIS A 136 21.28 -4.53 -6.92
CA HIS A 136 21.53 -5.93 -6.56
C HIS A 136 20.64 -6.94 -7.27
N PHE A 137 19.51 -6.50 -7.83
CA PHE A 137 18.50 -7.40 -8.41
C PHE A 137 18.10 -7.00 -9.82
N ASP A 138 17.82 -8.02 -10.64
CA ASP A 138 17.25 -7.85 -11.98
C ASP A 138 15.73 -7.68 -11.84
N VAL A 139 15.31 -6.42 -11.73
CA VAL A 139 13.94 -6.01 -11.43
C VAL A 139 13.09 -5.99 -12.69
N VAL A 140 11.91 -6.60 -12.60
CA VAL A 140 10.92 -6.65 -13.69
C VAL A 140 9.58 -6.16 -13.17
N VAL A 141 9.01 -5.20 -13.89
CA VAL A 141 7.69 -4.62 -13.59
C VAL A 141 6.79 -4.86 -14.79
N ASN A 142 5.57 -5.33 -14.54
CA ASN A 142 4.57 -5.56 -15.58
C ASN A 142 3.18 -5.11 -15.12
N ARG A 143 2.14 -5.40 -15.92
CA ARG A 143 0.76 -4.97 -15.62
C ARG A 143 0.17 -5.57 -14.33
N SER A 144 0.75 -6.63 -13.79
CA SER A 144 0.29 -7.21 -12.52
C SER A 144 0.79 -6.42 -11.32
N CYS A 145 1.89 -5.69 -11.48
CA CYS A 145 2.50 -4.88 -10.45
C CYS A 145 1.74 -3.56 -10.20
N GLY A 146 1.65 -3.19 -8.93
CA GLY A 146 1.17 -1.92 -8.42
C GLY A 146 2.24 -1.15 -7.66
N PHE A 147 1.98 0.15 -7.55
CA PHE A 147 2.62 1.01 -6.57
C PHE A 147 1.52 1.62 -5.71
N HIS A 148 1.58 1.38 -4.41
CA HIS A 148 0.56 1.86 -3.48
C HIS A 148 1.13 2.84 -2.47
N VAL A 149 0.35 3.88 -2.16
CA VAL A 149 0.67 4.83 -1.10
C VAL A 149 -0.36 4.71 0.00
N HIS A 150 0.10 4.47 1.21
CA HIS A 150 -0.71 4.44 2.42
C HIS A 150 -0.61 5.80 3.11
N VAL A 151 -1.74 6.47 3.36
CA VAL A 151 -1.76 7.76 4.07
C VAL A 151 -2.54 7.63 5.37
N GLY A 152 -1.96 8.08 6.47
CA GLY A 152 -2.57 7.99 7.80
C GLY A 152 -1.94 8.93 8.82
N LYS A 153 -2.16 8.64 10.12
CA LYS A 153 -1.69 9.46 11.24
C LYS A 153 -0.95 8.61 12.28
N GLY A 154 -0.01 7.81 11.82
CA GLY A 154 0.67 6.79 12.61
C GLY A 154 -0.32 5.91 13.38
N LYS A 155 -0.15 5.84 14.70
CA LYS A 155 -1.00 5.01 15.58
C LYS A 155 -2.41 5.57 15.78
N ALA A 156 -2.70 6.82 15.44
CA ALA A 156 -4.00 7.43 15.77
C ALA A 156 -5.14 7.00 14.83
N GLY A 157 -4.83 6.49 13.64
CA GLY A 157 -5.81 6.32 12.56
C GLY A 157 -6.33 7.68 12.08
N LEU A 158 -7.45 7.68 11.37
CA LEU A 158 -8.08 8.91 10.85
C LEU A 158 -9.31 9.30 11.67
N ASN A 159 -9.53 10.62 11.73
CA ASN A 159 -10.72 11.18 12.35
C ASN A 159 -11.93 10.94 11.44
N PHE A 160 -13.09 10.71 12.07
CA PHE A 160 -14.34 10.40 11.38
C PHE A 160 -14.74 11.48 10.36
N THR A 161 -14.97 12.73 10.78
CA THR A 161 -15.50 13.78 9.89
C THR A 161 -14.62 14.05 8.67
N PRO A 162 -13.28 14.19 8.78
CA PRO A 162 -12.43 14.33 7.59
C PRO A 162 -12.48 13.11 6.66
N LEU A 163 -12.54 11.89 7.21
CA LEU A 163 -12.65 10.67 6.40
C LEU A 163 -13.99 10.62 5.66
N GLN A 164 -15.10 10.92 6.32
CA GLN A 164 -16.43 10.98 5.72
C GLN A 164 -16.46 11.94 4.54
N HIS A 165 -15.99 13.17 4.72
CA HIS A 165 -15.95 14.17 3.65
C HIS A 165 -15.01 13.79 2.51
N LEU A 166 -13.84 13.21 2.83
CA LEU A 166 -12.91 12.74 1.81
C LEU A 166 -13.53 11.61 0.98
N MET A 167 -14.13 10.60 1.62
CA MET A 167 -14.73 9.48 0.89
C MET A 167 -15.95 9.90 0.08
N ALA A 168 -16.75 10.85 0.57
CA ALA A 168 -17.81 11.45 -0.23
C ALA A 168 -17.26 12.19 -1.46
N THR A 169 -16.17 12.95 -1.29
CA THR A 169 -15.50 13.63 -2.40
C THR A 169 -14.97 12.63 -3.42
N VAL A 170 -14.24 11.60 -2.95
CA VAL A 170 -13.71 10.54 -3.81
C VAL A 170 -14.86 9.85 -4.55
N TRP A 171 -15.97 9.52 -3.89
CA TRP A 171 -17.12 8.91 -4.54
C TRP A 171 -17.66 9.76 -5.70
N PHE A 172 -17.93 11.05 -5.49
CA PHE A 172 -18.54 11.87 -6.54
C PHE A 172 -17.58 12.25 -7.67
N PHE A 173 -16.28 12.30 -7.38
CA PHE A 173 -15.26 12.75 -8.33
C PHE A 173 -14.34 11.63 -8.82
N GLU A 174 -14.61 10.36 -8.47
CA GLU A 174 -13.77 9.23 -8.88
C GLU A 174 -13.56 9.17 -10.40
N PRO A 175 -14.59 9.38 -11.26
CA PRO A 175 -14.37 9.39 -12.71
C PRO A 175 -13.40 10.49 -13.16
N GLN A 176 -13.53 11.71 -12.63
CA GLN A 176 -12.67 12.84 -12.98
C GLN A 176 -11.26 12.66 -12.45
N ILE A 177 -11.10 12.12 -11.23
CA ILE A 177 -9.78 11.77 -10.69
C ILE A 177 -9.14 10.71 -11.57
N SER A 178 -9.91 9.71 -11.99
CA SER A 178 -9.42 8.61 -12.84
C SER A 178 -8.93 9.13 -14.21
N GLU A 179 -9.56 10.13 -14.81
CA GLU A 179 -9.05 10.75 -16.06
C GLU A 179 -7.66 11.39 -15.93
N LEU A 180 -7.19 11.69 -14.71
CA LEU A 180 -5.84 12.22 -14.46
C LEU A 180 -4.78 11.10 -14.39
N LEU A 181 -5.20 9.84 -14.38
CA LEU A 181 -4.32 8.70 -14.13
C LEU A 181 -3.98 7.94 -15.41
N HIS A 182 -2.92 7.12 -15.34
CA HIS A 182 -2.47 6.37 -16.50
C HIS A 182 -3.53 5.37 -16.96
N LYS A 183 -3.75 5.30 -18.29
CA LYS A 183 -4.80 4.48 -18.90
C LYS A 183 -4.62 2.98 -18.64
N SER A 184 -3.41 2.53 -18.31
CA SER A 184 -3.15 1.13 -17.92
C SER A 184 -3.94 0.70 -16.68
N ARG A 185 -4.37 1.65 -15.84
CA ARG A 185 -5.12 1.45 -14.60
C ARG A 185 -6.60 1.81 -14.70
N LEU A 186 -7.02 2.40 -15.83
CA LEU A 186 -8.40 2.80 -16.06
C LEU A 186 -9.22 1.64 -16.61
N GLY A 187 -10.37 1.40 -15.97
CA GLY A 187 -11.34 0.44 -16.48
C GLY A 187 -10.78 -0.97 -16.61
N MET A 188 -9.86 -1.39 -15.72
CA MET A 188 -9.40 -2.77 -15.63
C MET A 188 -10.59 -3.68 -15.33
N THR A 189 -11.23 -4.16 -16.40
CA THR A 189 -12.30 -5.16 -16.40
C THR A 189 -11.82 -6.52 -15.88
N GLY A 190 -10.51 -6.66 -15.61
CA GLY A 190 -9.81 -7.88 -15.21
C GLY A 190 -9.42 -8.03 -13.73
N GLY A 191 -9.80 -7.13 -12.82
CA GLY A 191 -9.88 -7.46 -11.38
C GLY A 191 -9.09 -6.64 -10.37
N TYR A 192 -8.07 -5.87 -10.77
CA TYR A 192 -7.25 -5.06 -9.85
C TYR A 192 -7.51 -3.56 -10.03
N CYS A 193 -7.48 -2.81 -8.94
CA CYS A 193 -7.77 -1.38 -8.88
C CYS A 193 -9.15 -0.94 -9.47
N PRO A 194 -10.26 -1.69 -9.32
CA PRO A 194 -11.54 -1.24 -9.84
C PRO A 194 -12.06 -0.01 -9.09
N SER A 195 -12.91 0.75 -9.78
CA SER A 195 -13.65 1.88 -9.22
C SER A 195 -14.54 1.45 -8.05
N LEU A 196 -14.66 2.34 -7.05
CA LEU A 196 -15.56 2.19 -5.92
C LEU A 196 -17.00 1.98 -6.40
N HIS A 197 -17.44 2.65 -7.46
CA HIS A 197 -18.78 2.48 -8.03
C HIS A 197 -19.09 1.05 -8.49
N VAL A 198 -18.07 0.26 -8.79
CA VAL A 198 -18.23 -1.10 -9.33
C VAL A 198 -18.15 -2.17 -8.24
N ARG A 199 -17.27 -1.96 -7.24
CA ARG A 199 -16.91 -3.03 -6.29
C ARG A 199 -17.10 -2.70 -4.81
N SER A 200 -17.35 -1.44 -4.45
CA SER A 200 -17.68 -1.12 -3.06
C SER A 200 -19.10 -1.56 -2.71
N ASN A 201 -19.38 -1.75 -1.42
CA ASN A 201 -20.75 -1.96 -0.96
C ASN A 201 -21.69 -0.84 -1.40
N LEU A 202 -21.25 0.43 -1.38
CA LEU A 202 -22.04 1.57 -1.87
C LEU A 202 -22.44 1.43 -3.34
N GLY A 203 -21.50 1.02 -4.20
CA GLY A 203 -21.76 0.81 -5.63
C GLY A 203 -22.64 -0.39 -5.94
N VAL A 204 -22.49 -1.48 -5.17
CA VAL A 204 -23.22 -2.72 -5.42
C VAL A 204 -24.62 -2.73 -4.78
N LEU A 205 -24.75 -2.22 -3.55
CA LEU A 205 -25.98 -2.37 -2.75
C LEU A 205 -27.09 -1.36 -3.06
N LYS A 206 -26.95 -0.51 -4.09
CA LYS A 206 -28.01 0.38 -4.62
C LYS A 206 -28.82 1.10 -3.53
N TYR A 207 -28.14 1.94 -2.75
CA TYR A 207 -28.73 2.74 -1.69
C TYR A 207 -29.83 3.67 -2.22
N GLU A 208 -30.93 3.81 -1.47
CA GLU A 208 -32.04 4.70 -1.79
C GLU A 208 -31.79 6.13 -1.29
N GLY A 209 -32.35 7.12 -1.99
CA GLY A 209 -32.30 8.53 -1.61
C GLY A 209 -31.16 9.32 -2.28
N ASN A 210 -30.91 10.53 -1.76
CA ASN A 210 -29.80 11.37 -2.23
C ASN A 210 -28.49 10.80 -1.67
N LEU A 211 -27.59 10.34 -2.56
CA LEU A 211 -26.34 9.70 -2.14
C LEU A 211 -25.44 10.59 -1.29
N LEU A 212 -25.47 11.92 -1.48
CA LEU A 212 -24.69 12.83 -0.64
C LEU A 212 -25.25 12.82 0.79
N ASP A 213 -26.57 12.86 0.93
CA ASP A 213 -27.22 12.79 2.25
C ASP A 213 -26.94 11.43 2.91
N VAL A 214 -27.01 10.32 2.17
CA VAL A 214 -26.66 8.97 2.66
C VAL A 214 -25.23 8.94 3.20
N LEU A 215 -24.26 9.42 2.42
CA LEU A 215 -22.85 9.47 2.81
C LEU A 215 -22.63 10.33 4.06
N LEU A 216 -23.26 11.51 4.09
CA LEU A 216 -23.14 12.47 5.20
C LEU A 216 -23.96 12.05 6.44
N SER A 217 -24.86 11.07 6.31
CA SER A 217 -25.62 10.50 7.43
C SER A 217 -24.83 9.50 8.27
N THR A 218 -23.68 9.03 7.79
CA THR A 218 -22.80 8.17 8.60
C THR A 218 -22.40 8.90 9.88
N THR A 219 -22.12 8.16 10.95
CA THR A 219 -21.85 8.72 12.29
C THR A 219 -20.51 8.28 12.88
N GLU A 220 -19.88 7.26 12.29
CA GLU A 220 -18.59 6.76 12.74
C GLU A 220 -17.72 6.20 11.61
N VAL A 221 -16.44 5.96 11.93
CA VAL A 221 -15.45 5.44 10.98
C VAL A 221 -15.89 4.09 10.40
N ASN A 222 -16.45 3.21 11.22
CA ASN A 222 -16.83 1.87 10.80
C ASN A 222 -17.92 1.89 9.74
N GLU A 223 -18.93 2.75 9.87
CA GLU A 223 -19.99 2.91 8.86
C GLU A 223 -19.43 3.40 7.51
N VAL A 224 -18.47 4.34 7.53
CA VAL A 224 -17.77 4.76 6.30
C VAL A 224 -17.00 3.59 5.70
N VAL A 225 -16.27 2.81 6.52
CA VAL A 225 -15.57 1.62 6.05
C VAL A 225 -16.55 0.58 5.49
N ASP A 226 -17.70 0.35 6.12
CA ASP A 226 -18.73 -0.59 5.66
C ASP A 226 -19.31 -0.19 4.30
N MET A 227 -19.52 1.10 4.06
CA MET A 227 -20.00 1.59 2.76
C MET A 227 -18.95 1.41 1.65
N PHE A 228 -17.68 1.65 1.95
CA PHE A 228 -16.62 1.70 0.94
C PHE A 228 -15.75 0.44 0.86
N CYS A 229 -15.94 -0.56 1.73
CA CYS A 229 -15.22 -1.83 1.62
C CYS A 229 -15.73 -2.67 0.45
N GLY A 230 -14.91 -3.65 0.05
CA GLY A 230 -15.18 -4.52 -1.09
C GLY A 230 -16.41 -5.39 -0.86
N HIS A 231 -17.34 -5.38 -1.80
CA HIS A 231 -18.47 -6.30 -1.80
C HIS A 231 -17.97 -7.74 -2.08
N ALA A 232 -18.45 -8.74 -1.34
CA ALA A 232 -18.19 -10.16 -1.58
C ALA A 232 -16.74 -10.51 -1.92
N PHE A 233 -15.79 -10.09 -1.07
CA PHE A 233 -14.35 -10.38 -1.14
C PHE A 233 -13.52 -9.57 -2.17
N TYR A 234 -14.09 -8.56 -2.83
CA TYR A 234 -13.34 -7.71 -3.76
C TYR A 234 -12.56 -6.59 -3.06
N ASN A 235 -11.39 -6.93 -2.48
CA ASN A 235 -10.57 -5.99 -1.72
C ASN A 235 -9.50 -5.24 -2.55
N PHE A 236 -9.57 -5.29 -3.87
CA PHE A 236 -8.53 -4.77 -4.75
C PHE A 236 -8.77 -3.35 -5.29
N MET A 237 -9.71 -2.59 -4.71
CA MET A 237 -10.20 -1.31 -5.25
C MET A 237 -9.18 -0.18 -5.27
N ALA A 238 -9.40 0.81 -6.14
CA ALA A 238 -8.58 2.03 -6.27
C ALA A 238 -8.27 2.72 -4.94
N TYR A 239 -9.22 2.71 -4.02
CA TYR A 239 -9.08 3.23 -2.67
C TYR A 239 -9.48 2.13 -1.70
N HIS A 240 -8.58 1.75 -0.81
CA HIS A 240 -8.85 0.73 0.20
C HIS A 240 -8.69 1.34 1.60
N ILE A 241 -9.74 1.21 2.41
CA ILE A 241 -9.83 1.86 3.73
C ILE A 241 -10.11 0.90 4.87
N GLU A 242 -10.03 -0.41 4.63
CA GLU A 242 -10.37 -1.44 5.62
C GLU A 242 -9.47 -1.37 6.86
N GLY A 243 -8.20 -0.95 6.69
CA GLY A 243 -7.27 -0.71 7.80
C GLY A 243 -7.74 0.35 8.81
N LEU A 244 -8.70 1.21 8.45
CA LEU A 244 -9.27 2.21 9.35
C LEU A 244 -10.35 1.64 10.30
N ARG A 245 -10.84 0.42 10.05
CA ARG A 245 -11.84 -0.23 10.90
C ARG A 245 -11.38 -0.29 12.35
N LYS A 246 -12.30 0.01 13.27
CA LYS A 246 -12.11 -0.04 14.72
C LYS A 246 -12.86 -1.24 15.32
N PRO A 247 -12.26 -1.97 16.28
CA PRO A 247 -10.88 -1.85 16.73
C PRO A 247 -9.87 -2.23 15.63
N HIS A 248 -8.69 -1.59 15.64
CA HIS A 248 -7.65 -1.86 14.63
C HIS A 248 -7.09 -3.28 14.80
N VAL A 249 -7.36 -4.13 13.80
CA VAL A 249 -6.84 -5.51 13.76
C VAL A 249 -5.40 -5.54 13.28
N ASN A 250 -5.10 -4.81 12.19
CA ASN A 250 -3.73 -4.70 11.70
C ASN A 250 -2.89 -3.83 12.65
N PRO A 251 -1.68 -4.26 13.05
CA PRO A 251 -0.85 -3.50 13.97
C PRO A 251 -0.43 -2.15 13.40
N VAL A 252 -0.20 -2.04 12.08
CA VAL A 252 0.39 -0.86 11.43
C VAL A 252 -0.59 -0.12 10.50
N LYS A 253 -1.23 -0.83 9.58
CA LYS A 253 -2.04 -0.28 8.49
C LYS A 253 -3.34 0.32 9.04
N ARG A 254 -3.29 1.62 9.38
CA ARG A 254 -4.40 2.48 9.85
C ARG A 254 -4.58 3.65 8.90
N THR A 255 -4.72 3.33 7.62
CA THR A 255 -4.48 4.25 6.50
C THR A 255 -5.58 4.14 5.45
N ILE A 256 -5.66 5.16 4.61
CA ILE A 256 -6.23 5.03 3.26
C ILE A 256 -5.10 4.53 2.37
N GLN A 257 -5.30 3.43 1.67
CA GLN A 257 -4.39 2.93 0.65
C GLN A 257 -4.88 3.43 -0.72
N PHE A 258 -4.03 4.21 -1.39
CA PHE A 258 -4.22 4.67 -2.76
C PHE A 258 -3.51 3.70 -3.70
N ARG A 259 -4.29 3.03 -4.55
CA ARG A 259 -3.79 1.94 -5.41
C ARG A 259 -3.78 2.28 -6.88
N GLN A 260 -4.01 3.54 -7.24
CA GLN A 260 -4.33 3.87 -8.62
C GLN A 260 -3.10 4.06 -9.52
N HIS A 261 -1.90 4.16 -8.94
CA HIS A 261 -0.67 4.25 -9.71
C HIS A 261 -0.29 2.87 -10.27
N GLU A 262 0.26 2.86 -11.49
CA GLU A 262 0.80 1.64 -12.07
C GLU A 262 2.06 1.17 -11.35
N GLY A 263 2.39 -0.12 -11.45
CA GLY A 263 3.67 -0.62 -10.93
C GLY A 263 4.82 0.15 -11.56
N THR A 264 5.74 0.61 -10.73
CA THR A 264 6.99 1.26 -11.16
C THR A 264 8.05 1.01 -10.10
N MET A 265 9.30 1.01 -10.52
CA MET A 265 10.47 1.00 -9.64
C MET A 265 11.38 2.20 -9.94
N ASP A 266 10.90 3.17 -10.71
CA ASP A 266 11.60 4.42 -10.99
C ASP A 266 11.43 5.40 -9.82
N SER A 267 12.55 5.81 -9.23
CA SER A 267 12.56 6.65 -8.03
C SER A 267 11.93 8.01 -8.26
N GLU A 268 12.23 8.68 -9.39
CA GLU A 268 11.67 9.99 -9.70
C GLU A 268 10.14 9.93 -9.83
N THR A 269 9.62 8.92 -10.52
CA THR A 269 8.18 8.68 -10.67
C THR A 269 7.52 8.42 -9.32
N ILE A 270 8.10 7.56 -8.49
CA ILE A 270 7.59 7.22 -7.15
C ILE A 270 7.54 8.46 -6.26
N LEU A 271 8.64 9.20 -6.18
CA LEU A 271 8.74 10.37 -5.30
C LEU A 271 7.83 11.53 -5.73
N ASN A 272 7.54 11.67 -7.04
CA ASN A 272 6.59 12.67 -7.53
C ASN A 272 5.13 12.31 -7.25
N TRP A 273 4.82 11.01 -7.10
CA TRP A 273 3.47 10.55 -6.78
C TRP A 273 3.15 10.65 -5.28
N ILE A 274 4.16 10.50 -4.41
CA ILE A 274 4.03 10.66 -2.95
C ILE A 274 3.76 12.11 -2.57
#